data_AF-A0A1A8JUN8-F1
#
_entry.id   AF-A0A1A8JUN8-F1
#
_cell.length_a   1.000
_cell.length_b   1.000
_cell.length_c   1.000
_cell.angle_alpha   90.00
_cell.angle_beta   90.00
_cell.angle_gamma   90.00
#
_symmetry.space_group_name_H-M   'P 1'
#
loop_
_entity.id
_entity.type
_entity.pdbx_description
1 polymer ?
#
loop_
_entity_poly.entity_id
_entity_poly.type
_entity_poly.pdbx_seq_one_letter_code
_entity_poly.pdbx_strand_id
1 'polypeptide(L)'
;MDSSQRQQLSELVEDLTTSGQMQLNQDKMKKLKNICRVSNECIDHVYHSAMSQLNQDHAEIRLSAFQVISELFSRSHHFRTLLVENFQV
;
A
#
# COMPACT_ATOMS: atom_id res chain seq x y z
N MET A 1 0.47 -10.39 -13.44
CA MET A 1 1.48 -9.32 -13.23
C MET A 1 2.87 -9.91 -13.33
N ASP A 2 3.79 -9.19 -13.99
CA ASP A 2 5.20 -9.57 -14.12
C ASP A 2 5.89 -9.68 -12.73
N SER A 3 6.83 -10.62 -12.57
CA SER A 3 7.49 -10.88 -11.28
C SER A 3 8.31 -9.70 -10.78
N SER A 4 8.93 -8.94 -11.69
CA SER A 4 9.72 -7.74 -11.36
C SER A 4 8.83 -6.63 -10.83
N GLN A 5 7.67 -6.40 -11.45
CA GLN A 5 6.69 -5.42 -10.98
C GLN A 5 6.15 -5.79 -9.59
N ARG A 6 5.89 -7.07 -9.34
CA ARG A 6 5.45 -7.55 -8.03
C ARG A 6 6.49 -7.26 -6.94
N GLN A 7 7.75 -7.58 -7.22
CA GLN A 7 8.84 -7.34 -6.30
C GLN A 7 9.00 -5.83 -6.02
N GLN A 8 8.98 -5.00 -7.06
CA GLN A 8 9.09 -3.56 -6.92
C GLN A 8 7.95 -2.95 -6.07
N LEU A 9 6.72 -3.46 -6.21
CA LEU A 9 5.60 -3.03 -5.37
C LEU A 9 5.83 -3.42 -3.90
N SER A 10 6.30 -4.63 -3.63
CA SER A 10 6.62 -5.08 -2.27
C SER A 10 7.70 -4.19 -1.63
N GLU A 11 8.81 -3.95 -2.34
CA GLU A 11 9.92 -3.11 -1.88
C GLU A 11 9.45 -1.69 -1.59
N LEU A 12 8.63 -1.10 -2.45
CA LEU A 12 8.08 0.24 -2.23
C LEU A 12 7.18 0.31 -1.00
N VAL A 13 6.32 -0.69 -0.78
CA VAL A 13 5.47 -0.73 0.42
C VAL A 13 6.33 -0.87 1.66
N GLU A 14 7.26 -1.81 1.68
CA GLU A 14 8.18 -2.02 2.80
C GLU A 14 8.92 -0.72 3.14
N ASP A 15 9.59 -0.12 2.15
CA ASP A 15 10.31 1.14 2.26
C ASP A 15 9.48 2.30 2.81
N LEU A 16 8.22 2.41 2.38
CA LEU A 16 7.30 3.43 2.85
C LEU A 16 6.92 3.20 4.32
N THR A 17 6.82 1.94 4.72
CA THR A 17 6.33 1.55 6.06
C THR A 17 7.41 1.36 7.12
N THR A 18 8.67 1.16 6.74
CA THR A 18 9.79 0.92 7.67
C THR A 18 10.73 2.11 7.81
N SER A 19 10.40 3.26 7.22
CA SER A 19 11.25 4.46 7.23
C SER A 19 11.40 5.14 8.60
N GLY A 20 10.49 4.87 9.56
CA GLY A 20 10.43 5.56 10.86
C GLY A 20 10.05 7.04 10.76
N GLN A 21 9.61 7.51 9.59
CA GLN A 21 9.20 8.92 9.40
C GLN A 21 7.72 9.10 9.71
N MET A 22 7.37 10.26 10.29
CA MET A 22 5.97 10.62 10.57
C MET A 22 5.11 10.82 9.31
N GLN A 23 5.75 11.05 8.16
CA GLN A 23 5.09 11.30 6.88
C GLN A 23 5.74 10.45 5.79
N LEU A 24 4.92 9.96 4.87
CA LEU A 24 5.39 9.15 3.75
C LEU A 24 6.35 9.92 2.83
N ASN A 25 7.36 9.21 2.34
CA ASN A 25 8.21 9.70 1.26
C ASN A 25 7.37 9.89 -0.01
N GLN A 26 7.21 11.15 -0.44
CA GLN A 26 6.32 11.52 -1.54
C GLN A 26 6.77 10.96 -2.89
N ASP A 27 8.08 10.82 -3.13
CA ASP A 27 8.60 10.27 -4.38
C ASP A 27 8.34 8.78 -4.49
N LYS A 28 8.55 8.02 -3.39
CA LYS A 28 8.21 6.59 -3.32
C LYS A 28 6.70 6.38 -3.47
N MET A 29 5.88 7.21 -2.81
CA MET A 29 4.42 7.14 -2.95
C MET A 29 3.95 7.45 -4.38
N LYS A 30 4.58 8.42 -5.06
CA LYS A 30 4.31 8.71 -6.48
C LYS A 30 4.66 7.52 -7.38
N LYS A 31 5.81 6.88 -7.14
CA LYS A 31 6.22 5.67 -7.88
C LYS A 31 5.23 4.53 -7.66
N LEU A 32 4.84 4.25 -6.42
CA LEU A 32 3.84 3.24 -6.08
C LEU A 32 2.53 3.50 -6.82
N LYS A 33 1.99 4.73 -6.75
CA LYS A 33 0.75 5.12 -7.44
C LYS A 33 0.83 4.94 -8.96
N ASN A 34 1.99 5.19 -9.56
CA ASN A 34 2.16 5.00 -11.01
C ASN A 34 2.09 3.53 -11.41
N ILE A 35 2.68 2.62 -10.62
CA ILE A 35 2.62 1.18 -10.89
C ILE A 35 1.20 0.67 -10.66
N CYS A 36 0.52 1.11 -9.60
CA CYS A 36 -0.87 0.73 -9.32
C CYS A 36 -1.86 1.08 -10.43
N ARG A 37 -1.55 2.06 -11.30
CA ARG A 37 -2.41 2.42 -12.44
C ARG A 37 -2.39 1.39 -13.57
N VAL A 38 -1.43 0.47 -13.58
CA VAL A 38 -1.25 -0.49 -14.67
C VAL A 38 -2.36 -1.54 -14.68
N SER A 39 -2.76 -2.07 -13.52
CA SER A 39 -3.80 -3.10 -13.43
C SER A 39 -4.37 -3.22 -12.02
N ASN A 40 -5.58 -3.80 -11.90
CA ASN A 40 -6.16 -4.15 -10.61
C ASN A 40 -5.31 -5.17 -9.84
N GLU A 41 -4.60 -6.08 -10.52
CA GLU A 41 -3.68 -7.01 -9.86
C GLU A 41 -2.54 -6.30 -9.09
N CYS A 42 -2.09 -5.13 -9.58
CA CYS A 42 -1.12 -4.31 -8.85
C CYS A 42 -1.74 -3.75 -7.56
N ILE A 43 -3.01 -3.35 -7.63
CA ILE A 43 -3.76 -2.81 -6.49
C ILE A 43 -4.02 -3.92 -5.46
N ASP A 44 -4.39 -5.12 -5.89
CA ASP A 44 -4.57 -6.29 -5.02
C ASP A 44 -3.29 -6.61 -4.24
N HIS A 45 -2.15 -6.63 -4.95
CA HIS A 45 -0.86 -6.91 -4.33
C HIS A 45 -0.49 -5.86 -3.28
N VAL A 46 -0.62 -4.57 -3.61
CA VAL A 46 -0.34 -3.49 -2.66
C VAL A 46 -1.31 -3.50 -1.48
N TYR A 47 -2.58 -3.81 -1.71
CA TYR A 47 -3.57 -3.97 -0.64
C TYR A 47 -3.12 -5.02 0.38
N HIS A 48 -2.77 -6.22 -0.08
CA HIS A 48 -2.30 -7.29 0.82
C HIS A 48 -1.00 -6.93 1.54
N SER A 49 -0.03 -6.34 0.84
CA SER A 49 1.22 -5.89 1.46
C SER A 49 0.98 -4.82 2.52
N ALA A 50 0.14 -3.82 2.24
CA ALA A 50 -0.16 -2.74 3.18
C ALA A 50 -0.95 -3.24 4.40
N MET A 51 -1.91 -4.15 4.22
CA MET A 51 -2.62 -4.77 5.34
C MET A 51 -1.71 -5.66 6.20
N SER A 52 -0.74 -6.35 5.60
CA SER A 52 0.29 -7.09 6.35
C SER A 52 1.15 -6.16 7.23
N GLN A 53 1.55 -5.00 6.70
CA GLN A 53 2.26 -3.98 7.48
C GLN A 53 1.37 -3.37 8.58
N LEU A 54 0.08 -3.15 8.31
CA LEU A 54 -0.88 -2.64 9.29
C LEU A 54 -1.12 -3.58 10.48
N ASN A 55 -0.90 -4.88 10.30
CA ASN A 55 -1.07 -5.90 11.34
C ASN A 55 0.21 -6.18 12.15
N GLN A 56 1.31 -5.48 11.88
CA GLN A 56 2.56 -5.62 12.66
C GLN A 56 2.41 -5.08 14.08
N ASP A 57 3.09 -5.67 15.05
CA ASP A 57 3.17 -5.16 16.43
C ASP A 57 4.22 -4.03 16.55
N HIS A 58 4.09 -3.01 15.70
CA HIS A 58 4.98 -1.86 15.66
C HIS A 58 4.23 -0.58 15.26
N ALA A 59 4.12 0.36 16.19
CA ALA A 59 3.26 1.54 16.03
C ALA A 59 3.62 2.42 14.81
N GLU A 60 4.90 2.68 14.55
CA GLU A 60 5.33 3.51 13.40
C GLU A 60 5.08 2.84 12.05
N ILE A 61 5.28 1.52 11.96
CA ILE A 61 4.95 0.73 10.77
C ILE A 61 3.44 0.79 10.52
N ARG A 62 2.63 0.58 11.56
CA ARG A 62 1.18 0.68 11.47
C ARG A 62 0.69 2.05 11.03
N LEU A 63 1.30 3.12 11.56
CA LEU A 63 0.98 4.50 11.16
C LEU A 63 1.28 4.72 9.68
N SER A 64 2.46 4.32 9.23
CA SER A 64 2.88 4.49 7.84
C SER A 64 2.02 3.65 6.89
N ALA A 65 1.69 2.41 7.27
CA ALA A 65 0.77 1.55 6.52
C ALA A 65 -0.63 2.19 6.40
N PHE A 66 -1.14 2.76 7.50
CA PHE A 66 -2.40 3.48 7.51
C PHE A 66 -2.37 4.70 6.56
N GLN A 67 -1.27 5.45 6.53
CA GLN A 67 -1.11 6.57 5.60
C GLN A 67 -1.13 6.10 4.12
N VAL A 68 -0.46 4.98 3.81
CA VAL A 68 -0.47 4.40 2.45
C VAL A 68 -1.90 3.98 2.06
N ILE A 69 -2.60 3.28 2.96
CA ILE A 69 -3.99 2.85 2.77
C ILE A 69 -4.90 4.05 2.53
N SER A 70 -4.76 5.11 3.33
CA SER A 70 -5.55 6.35 3.20
C SER A 70 -5.36 7.02 1.84
N GLU A 71 -4.11 7.13 1.38
CA GLU A 71 -3.79 7.67 0.04
C GLU A 71 -4.46 6.86 -1.07
N LEU A 72 -4.34 5.52 -1.05
CA LEU A 72 -4.89 4.65 -2.09
C LEU A 72 -6.42 4.60 -2.05
N PHE A 73 -7.01 4.56 -0.86
CA PHE A 73 -8.47 4.64 -0.66
C PHE A 73 -9.06 5.91 -1.29
N SER A 74 -8.39 7.06 -1.14
CA SER A 74 -8.89 8.31 -1.71
C SER A 74 -8.90 8.33 -3.25
N ARG A 75 -8.02 7.56 -3.91
CA ARG A 75 -7.77 7.65 -5.36
C ARG A 75 -8.18 6.43 -6.18
N SER A 76 -8.34 5.25 -5.57
CA SER A 76 -8.60 3.99 -6.28
C SER A 76 -9.95 3.40 -5.87
N HIS A 77 -10.89 3.31 -6.82
CA HIS A 77 -12.17 2.65 -6.57
C HIS A 77 -12.01 1.17 -6.21
N HIS A 78 -11.17 0.44 -6.95
CA HIS A 78 -10.90 -0.98 -6.69
C HIS A 78 -10.35 -1.19 -5.27
N PHE A 79 -9.40 -0.35 -4.83
CA PHE A 79 -8.87 -0.42 -3.48
C PHE A 79 -9.94 -0.16 -2.41
N ARG A 80 -10.85 0.80 -2.64
CA ARG A 80 -11.98 1.05 -1.74
C ARG A 80 -12.88 -0.17 -1.61
N THR A 81 -13.20 -0.82 -2.73
CA THR A 81 -14.03 -2.03 -2.73
C THR A 81 -13.38 -3.13 -1.89
N LEU A 82 -12.10 -3.44 -2.12
CA LEU A 82 -11.36 -4.43 -1.33
C LEU A 82 -11.38 -4.12 0.17
N LEU A 83 -11.11 -2.86 0.54
CA LEU A 83 -11.05 -2.46 1.94
C LEU A 83 -12.42 -2.54 2.62
N VAL A 84 -13.49 -2.10 1.94
CA VAL A 84 -14.85 -2.16 2.47
C VAL A 84 -15.31 -3.62 2.61
N GLU A 85 -15.06 -4.47 1.61
CA GLU A 85 -15.36 -5.90 1.68
C GLU A 85 -14.66 -6.57 2.88
N ASN A 86 -13.40 -6.21 3.15
CA ASN A 86 -12.65 -6.72 4.29
C ASN A 86 -13.19 -6.26 5.65
N PHE A 87 -13.91 -5.13 5.72
CA PHE A 87 -14.53 -4.64 6.96
C PHE A 87 -15.99 -5.09 7.15
N GLN A 88 -16.60 -5.71 6.14
CA GLN A 88 -17.99 -6.17 6.19
C GLN A 88 -18.17 -7.53 6.90
N VAL A 89 -17.20 -7.92 7.74
CA VAL A 89 -17.28 -9.13 8.59
C VAL A 89 -18.42 -9.03 9.60
#